data_AF-A0A3R8L5N6-F1
#
_entry.id   AF-A0A3R8L5N6-F1
#
_cell.length_a   1.000
_cell.length_b   1.000
_cell.length_c   1.000
_cell.angle_alpha   90.00
_cell.angle_beta   90.00
_cell.angle_gamma   90.00
#
_symmetry.space_group_name_H-M   'P 1'
#
loop_
_entity.id
_entity.type
_entity.pdbx_description
1 polymer ?
#
loop_
_entity_poly.entity_id
_entity_poly.type
_entity_poly.pdbx_seq_one_letter_code
_entity_poly.pdbx_strand_id
1 'polypeptide(L)' 'MMDEEMSVAELLVQKAEENQTRKIIDILNEAEDLEDAKETVKALLIK' A
#
# COMPACT_ATOMS: atom_id res chain seq x y z
N MET A 1 11.15 24.27 3.20
CA MET A 1 11.68 22.98 3.64
C MET A 1 12.41 22.41 2.45
N MET A 2 13.68 22.04 2.62
CA MET A 2 14.49 21.47 1.54
C MET A 2 13.82 20.16 1.13
N ASP A 3 13.25 20.10 -0.08
CA ASP A 3 13.14 18.83 -0.77
C ASP A 3 14.58 18.38 -0.98
N GLU A 4 15.11 17.58 -0.05
CA GLU A 4 16.33 16.82 -0.31
C GLU A 4 16.07 16.04 -1.61
N GLU A 5 16.94 16.20 -2.60
CA GLU A 5 16.84 15.48 -3.88
C GLU A 5 16.87 13.97 -3.58
N MET A 6 15.67 13.40 -3.41
CA MET A 6 15.51 11.97 -3.19
C MET A 6 16.08 11.26 -4.41
N SER A 7 16.89 10.26 -4.15
CA SER A 7 17.36 9.36 -5.18
C SER A 7 16.16 8.71 -5.89
N VAL A 8 16.37 8.29 -7.13
CA VAL A 8 15.36 7.53 -7.89
C VAL A 8 14.91 6.29 -7.11
N ALA A 9 15.80 5.66 -6.35
CA ALA A 9 15.47 4.50 -5.51
C ALA A 9 14.48 4.88 -4.39
N GLU A 10 14.71 5.99 -3.69
CA GLU A 10 13.83 6.48 -2.63
C GLU A 10 12.45 6.88 -3.19
N LEU A 11 12.42 7.55 -4.34
CA LEU A 11 11.16 7.87 -5.04
C LEU A 11 10.37 6.62 -5.42
N LEU A 12 11.05 5.57 -5.89
CA LEU A 12 10.41 4.30 -6.23
C LEU A 12 9.86 3.59 -5.00
N VAL A 13 10.59 3.59 -3.88
CA VAL A 13 10.11 3.04 -2.60
C VAL A 13 8.88 3.79 -2.12
N GLN A 14 8.94 5.13 -2.07
CA GLN A 14 7.81 5.96 -1.68
C GLN A 14 6.58 5.69 -2.55
N LYS A 15 6.75 5.63 -3.88
CA LYS A 15 5.64 5.33 -4.79
C LYS A 15 5.11 3.92 -4.63
N ALA A 16 5.95 2.94 -4.31
CA ALA A 16 5.50 1.58 -4.00
C ALA A 16 4.66 1.55 -2.71
N GLU A 17 5.08 2.24 -1.65
CA GLU A 17 4.36 2.35 -0.38
C GLU A 17 3.01 3.08 -0.54
N GLU A 18 2.99 4.20 -1.27
CA GLU A 18 1.75 4.90 -1.61
C GLU A 18 0.78 3.99 -2.36
N ASN A 19 1.28 3.23 -3.34
CA ASN A 19 0.44 2.32 -4.14
C ASN A 19 -0.09 1.14 -3.33
N GLN A 20 0.71 0.60 -2.40
CA GLN A 20 0.22 -0.42 -1.46
C GLN A 20 -0.89 0.15 -0.57
N THR A 21 -0.73 1.37 -0.07
CA THR A 21 -1.75 2.03 0.76
C THR A 21 -3.07 2.24 -0.01
N ARG A 22 -3.01 2.67 -1.29
CA ARG A 22 -4.19 2.79 -2.15
C ARG A 22 -4.92 1.46 -2.32
N LYS A 23 -4.18 0.38 -2.60
CA LYS A 23 -4.76 -0.97 -2.71
C LYS A 23 -5.44 -1.43 -1.43
N ILE A 24 -4.87 -1.13 -0.26
CA ILE A 24 -5.48 -1.47 1.02
C ILE A 24 -6.81 -0.73 1.20
N ILE A 25 -6.88 0.55 0.83
CA ILE A 25 -8.13 1.32 0.88
C ILE A 25 -9.18 0.70 -0.05
N ASP A 26 -8.79 0.32 -1.26
CA ASP A 26 -9.70 -0.32 -2.21
C ASP A 26 -10.26 -1.64 -1.66
N ILE A 27 -9.39 -2.48 -1.06
CA ILE A 27 -9.81 -3.73 -0.40
C ILE A 27 -10.78 -3.45 0.75
N LEU A 28 -10.52 -2.43 1.57
CA LEU A 28 -11.41 -2.06 2.67
C LEU A 28 -12.77 -1.55 2.20
N ASN A 29 -12.83 -0.91 1.03
CA ASN A 29 -14.09 -0.44 0.45
C ASN A 29 -14.90 -1.57 -0.20
N GLU A 30 -14.24 -2.64 -0.66
CA GLU A 30 -14.87 -3.78 -1.34
C GLU A 30 -15.20 -4.95 -0.41
N ALA A 31 -14.57 -5.04 0.76
CA ALA A 31 -14.76 -6.15 1.69
C ALA A 31 -16.15 -6.14 2.35
N GLU A 32 -16.69 -7.33 2.59
CA GLU A 32 -17.98 -7.50 3.27
C GLU A 32 -17.88 -7.13 4.76
N ASP A 33 -16.75 -7.48 5.37
CA ASP A 33 -16.43 -7.14 6.74
C ASP A 33 -14.92 -6.98 6.97
N LEU A 34 -14.56 -6.59 8.20
CA LEU A 34 -13.18 -6.32 8.58
C LEU A 34 -12.30 -7.59 8.57
N GLU A 35 -12.87 -8.78 8.76
CA GLU A 35 -12.10 -10.03 8.76
C GLU A 35 -11.76 -10.45 7.34
N ASP A 36 -12.73 -10.37 6.41
CA ASP A 36 -12.52 -10.59 4.96
C ASP A 36 -11.44 -9.65 4.39
N ALA A 37 -11.50 -8.36 4.76
CA ALA A 37 -10.47 -7.40 4.38
C ALA A 37 -9.07 -7.81 4.87
N LYS A 38 -8.95 -8.29 6.11
CA LYS A 38 -7.67 -8.72 6.68
C LYS A 38 -7.14 -9.98 6.01
N GLU A 39 -8.00 -10.95 5.68
CA GLU A 39 -7.59 -12.16 4.96
C GLU A 39 -7.06 -11.80 3.57
N THR A 40 -7.75 -10.92 2.85
CA THR A 40 -7.33 -10.43 1.54
C THR A 40 -5.99 -9.69 1.60
N VAL A 41 -5.78 -8.80 2.59
CA VAL A 41 -4.49 -8.12 2.78
C VAL A 41 -3.37 -9.09 3.14
N LYS A 42 -3.63 -10.08 4.02
CA LYS A 42 -2.63 -11.12 4.37
C LYS A 42 -2.24 -11.94 3.14
N ALA A 43 -3.19 -12.27 2.26
CA ALA A 43 -2.91 -13.01 1.02
C ALA A 43 -1.99 -12.23 0.07
N LEU A 44 -2.02 -10.89 0.10
CA LEU A 44 -1.13 -10.04 -0.68
C LEU A 44 0.30 -9.96 -0.14
N LEU A 45 0.52 -10.24 1.14
CA LEU A 45 1.86 -10.23 1.77
C LEU A 45 2.66 -11.53 1.53
N ILE A 46 1.98 -12.62 1.17
CA ILE A 46 2.61 -13.96 0.99
C ILE A 46 3.21 -14.10 -0.43
N LYS A 47 3.11 -13.08 -1.27
CA LYS A 47 3.52 -13.10 -2.68
C LYS A 47 4.77 -12.26 -2.93
#